data_AF-A0A970HWZ4-F1
#
_entry.id   AF-A0A970HWZ4-F1
#
_cell.length_a   1.000
_cell.length_b   1.000
_cell.length_c   1.000
_cell.angle_alpha   90.00
_cell.angle_beta   90.00
_cell.angle_gamma   90.00
#
_symmetry.space_group_name_H-M   'P 1'
#
loop_
_entity.id
_entity.type
_entity.pdbx_description
1 polymer ?
#
loop_
_entity_poly.entity_id
_entity_poly.type
_entity_poly.pdbx_seq_one_letter_code
_entity_poly.pdbx_strand_id
1 'polypeptide(L)'
;MKQNRREFITKIAAAGMSLPFTKLQLPVQGNSPAARFPVRLFSKPLDDYDFSFMCECLMRSGIGGFDLTVRPGGKVIPEKVEDELPRLAEEAGKYKLALDMMVTSILYPDEEFTERILKTASAAGVSHYRLGWAEYEP
;
A
#
# COMPACT_ATOMS: atom_id res chain seq x y z
N MET A 1 -21.95 31.94 47.78
CA MET A 1 -22.08 32.94 46.68
C MET A 1 -23.02 32.36 45.63
N LYS A 2 -24.14 33.02 45.28
CA LYS A 2 -25.05 32.55 44.22
C LYS A 2 -24.49 32.99 42.87
N GLN A 3 -24.00 32.04 42.08
CA GLN A 3 -23.43 32.33 40.76
C GLN A 3 -24.57 32.59 39.76
N ASN A 4 -24.57 33.76 39.12
CA ASN A 4 -25.64 34.14 38.19
C ASN A 4 -25.36 33.58 36.78
N ARG A 5 -26.40 33.14 36.05
CA ARG A 5 -26.27 32.55 34.70
C ARG A 5 -25.48 33.44 33.74
N ARG A 6 -25.68 34.76 33.81
CA ARG A 6 -24.93 35.73 33.00
C ARG A 6 -23.45 35.76 33.34
N GLU A 7 -23.09 35.75 34.62
CA GLU A 7 -21.69 35.72 35.05
C GLU A 7 -20.98 34.44 34.63
N PHE A 8 -21.70 33.31 34.63
CA PHE A 8 -21.17 32.04 34.15
C PHE A 8 -20.88 32.07 32.65
N ILE A 9 -21.83 32.55 31.83
CA ILE A 9 -21.65 32.69 30.38
C ILE A 9 -20.51 33.66 30.06
N THR A 10 -20.43 34.80 30.76
CA THR A 10 -19.34 35.76 30.57
C THR A 10 -17.97 35.16 30.90
N LYS A 11 -17.87 34.33 31.94
CA LYS A 11 -16.63 33.64 32.30
C LYS A 11 -16.22 32.59 31.26
N ILE A 12 -17.16 31.83 30.71
CA ILE A 12 -16.88 30.89 29.61
C ILE A 12 -16.44 31.63 28.35
N ALA A 13 -17.12 32.72 27.97
CA ALA A 13 -16.75 33.50 26.79
C ALA A 13 -15.36 34.13 26.91
N ALA A 14 -15.00 34.64 28.10
CA ALA A 14 -13.67 35.18 28.36
C ALA A 14 -12.56 34.11 28.29
N ALA A 15 -12.82 32.89 28.77
CA ALA A 15 -11.88 31.77 28.67
C ALA A 15 -11.73 31.22 27.23
N GLY A 16 -12.75 31.39 26.38
CA GLY A 16 -12.70 30.97 24.97
C GLY A 16 -11.87 31.89 24.07
N MET A 17 -11.70 33.17 24.44
CA MET A 17 -10.92 34.14 23.66
C MET A 17 -9.39 33.99 23.83
N SER A 18 -8.93 33.22 24.82
CA SER A 18 -7.52 32.89 25.01
C SER A 18 -7.07 31.61 24.31
N LEU A 19 -7.81 31.16 23.29
CA LEU A 19 -7.35 30.17 22.31
C LEU A 19 -6.85 30.90 21.03
N PRO A 20 -5.76 31.68 21.08
CA PRO A 20 -5.19 32.20 19.85
C PRO A 20 -4.59 31.02 19.10
N PHE A 21 -5.14 30.69 17.93
CA PHE A 21 -4.37 30.14 16.80
C PHE A 21 -3.48 28.92 17.04
N THR A 22 -3.68 28.14 18.09
CA THR A 22 -3.17 26.77 18.12
C THR A 22 -3.99 26.02 17.09
N LYS A 23 -3.44 25.91 15.87
CA LYS A 23 -3.78 24.81 14.96
C LYS A 23 -3.80 23.58 15.86
N LEU A 24 -5.00 23.08 16.15
CA LEU A 24 -5.16 21.75 16.71
C LEU A 24 -4.76 20.83 15.55
N GLN A 25 -3.45 20.72 15.34
CA GLN A 25 -2.87 19.63 14.60
C GLN A 25 -3.21 18.41 15.45
N LEU A 26 -4.40 17.85 15.23
CA LEU A 26 -4.58 16.43 15.41
C LEU A 26 -3.33 15.82 14.77
N PRO A 27 -2.52 15.06 15.53
CA PRO A 27 -1.48 14.30 14.89
C PRO A 27 -2.21 13.40 13.91
N VAL A 28 -2.16 13.76 12.63
CA VAL A 28 -2.35 12.79 11.56
C VAL A 28 -1.31 11.74 11.92
N GLN A 29 -1.78 10.57 12.36
CA GLN A 29 -0.95 9.38 12.48
C GLN A 29 -0.36 9.14 11.10
N GLY A 30 0.81 9.71 10.87
CA GLY A 30 1.44 9.84 9.56
C GLY A 30 2.91 9.52 9.68
N ASN A 31 3.19 8.43 10.39
CA ASN A 31 4.30 7.50 10.21
C ASN A 31 4.45 6.77 11.54
N SER A 32 3.73 5.65 11.67
CA SER A 32 4.25 4.58 12.53
C SER A 32 5.69 4.31 12.09
N PRO A 33 6.66 4.17 13.01
CA PRO A 33 8.02 3.78 12.66
C PRO A 33 7.96 2.57 11.73
N ALA A 34 8.77 2.59 10.66
CA ALA A 34 8.76 1.55 9.63
C ALA A 34 8.70 0.18 10.31
N ALA A 35 7.61 -0.54 10.05
CA ALA A 35 7.34 -1.80 10.74
C ALA A 35 8.54 -2.72 10.54
N ARG A 36 9.08 -3.26 11.64
CA ARG A 36 10.24 -4.18 11.60
C ARG A 36 10.02 -5.34 10.62
N PHE A 37 8.75 -5.75 10.45
CA PHE A 37 8.32 -6.75 9.49
C PHE A 37 7.05 -6.22 8.77
N PRO A 38 7.18 -5.57 7.60
CA PRO A 38 6.02 -5.06 6.88
C PRO A 38 5.14 -6.22 6.37
N VAL A 39 3.83 -6.09 6.54
CA VAL A 39 2.86 -7.08 6.04
C VAL A 39 2.39 -6.65 4.65
N ARG A 40 2.44 -7.58 3.69
CA ARG A 40 1.93 -7.42 2.33
C ARG A 40 0.79 -8.39 2.08
N LEU A 41 -0.25 -7.95 1.37
CA LEU A 41 -1.35 -8.82 0.99
C LEU A 41 -1.00 -9.58 -0.29
N PHE A 42 -1.07 -10.92 -0.23
CA PHE A 42 -1.05 -11.74 -1.44
C PHE A 42 -2.28 -11.46 -2.30
N SER A 43 -2.05 -10.88 -3.48
CA SER A 43 -3.10 -10.29 -4.34
C SER A 43 -4.04 -11.30 -5.00
N LYS A 44 -3.64 -12.57 -5.18
CA LYS A 44 -4.41 -13.61 -5.90
C LYS A 44 -5.92 -13.61 -5.63
N PRO A 45 -6.42 -13.56 -4.38
CA PRO A 45 -7.86 -13.61 -4.12
C PRO A 45 -8.63 -12.39 -4.65
N LEU A 46 -7.92 -11.34 -5.05
CA LEU A 46 -8.45 -10.06 -5.49
C LEU A 46 -8.07 -9.70 -6.93
N ASP A 47 -7.41 -10.59 -7.68
CA ASP A 47 -6.86 -10.26 -9.00
C ASP A 47 -7.92 -9.74 -9.97
N ASP A 48 -9.14 -10.28 -9.88
CA ASP A 48 -10.29 -9.92 -10.73
C ASP A 48 -10.91 -8.54 -10.44
N TYR A 49 -10.58 -7.91 -9.30
CA TYR A 49 -11.11 -6.58 -8.96
C TYR A 49 -10.34 -5.46 -9.65
N ASP A 50 -10.90 -4.25 -9.71
CA ASP A 50 -10.12 -3.09 -10.14
C ASP A 50 -8.96 -2.81 -9.16
N PHE A 51 -7.78 -2.44 -9.69
CA PHE A 51 -6.60 -2.25 -8.84
C PHE A 51 -6.68 -1.01 -7.94
N SER A 52 -7.32 0.07 -8.39
CA SER A 52 -7.54 1.26 -7.55
C SER A 52 -8.47 0.94 -6.38
N PHE A 53 -9.50 0.11 -6.62
CA PHE A 53 -10.37 -0.41 -5.57
C PHE A 53 -9.60 -1.27 -4.56
N MET A 54 -8.72 -2.16 -5.03
CA MET A 54 -7.84 -2.92 -4.14
C MET A 54 -6.96 -2.00 -3.29
N CYS A 55 -6.37 -0.95 -3.88
CA CYS A 55 -5.54 0.01 -3.18
C CYS A 55 -6.33 0.76 -2.09
N GLU A 56 -7.55 1.20 -2.39
CA GLU A 56 -8.41 1.84 -1.39
C GLU A 56 -8.70 0.90 -0.21
N CYS A 57 -9.02 -0.36 -0.49
CA CYS A 57 -9.26 -1.37 0.55
C CYS A 57 -8.05 -1.60 1.44
N LEU A 58 -6.84 -1.71 0.88
CA LEU A 58 -5.61 -1.90 1.66
C LEU A 58 -5.25 -0.68 2.50
N MET A 59 -5.35 0.51 1.92
CA MET A 59 -5.13 1.76 2.64
C MET A 59 -6.07 1.84 3.87
N ARG A 60 -7.34 1.46 3.71
CA ARG A 60 -8.33 1.45 4.79
C ARG A 60 -8.13 0.34 5.82
N SER A 61 -7.53 -0.79 5.43
CA SER A 61 -7.24 -1.90 6.36
C SER A 61 -5.97 -1.69 7.17
N GLY A 62 -5.10 -0.76 6.76
CA GLY A 62 -3.79 -0.52 7.37
C GLY A 62 -2.70 -1.50 6.90
N ILE A 63 -2.99 -2.35 5.90
CA ILE A 63 -1.97 -3.20 5.26
C ILE A 63 -1.11 -2.33 4.35
N GLY A 64 0.21 -2.43 4.50
CA GLY A 64 1.14 -1.49 3.89
C GLY A 64 1.43 -1.69 2.41
N GLY A 65 0.91 -2.75 1.77
CA GLY A 65 1.18 -3.02 0.35
C GLY A 65 0.83 -4.42 -0.13
N PHE A 66 1.34 -4.76 -1.32
CA PHE A 66 0.98 -5.97 -2.06
C PHE A 66 2.15 -6.95 -2.21
N ASP A 67 1.80 -8.22 -2.23
CA ASP A 67 2.53 -9.29 -2.89
C ASP A 67 1.77 -9.60 -4.20
N LEU A 68 2.21 -8.92 -5.26
CA LEU A 68 1.49 -8.84 -6.54
C LEU A 68 1.69 -10.11 -7.38
N THR A 69 0.63 -10.67 -7.96
CA THR A 69 0.74 -11.79 -8.91
C THR A 69 1.23 -11.29 -10.28
N VAL A 70 2.45 -11.68 -10.64
CA VAL A 70 3.09 -11.41 -11.94
C VAL A 70 3.40 -12.75 -12.61
N ARG A 71 2.37 -13.37 -13.17
CA ARG A 71 2.41 -14.75 -13.70
C ARG A 71 1.22 -15.04 -14.61
N PRO A 72 1.21 -16.15 -15.37
CA PRO A 72 0.04 -16.53 -16.14
C PRO A 72 -1.22 -16.59 -15.28
N GLY A 73 -2.27 -15.89 -15.72
CA GLY A 73 -3.55 -15.78 -15.01
C GLY A 73 -3.50 -14.97 -13.70
N GLY A 74 -2.45 -14.19 -13.45
CA GLY A 74 -2.36 -13.25 -12.34
C GLY A 74 -2.84 -11.84 -12.71
N LYS A 75 -2.66 -10.89 -11.78
CA LYS A 75 -2.99 -9.47 -11.95
C LYS A 75 -2.22 -8.84 -13.11
N VAL A 76 -0.96 -9.21 -13.24
CA VAL A 76 -0.11 -8.87 -14.37
C VAL A 76 0.32 -10.17 -15.03
N ILE A 77 0.05 -10.29 -16.33
CA ILE A 77 0.51 -11.42 -17.12
C ILE A 77 1.89 -11.13 -17.73
N PRO A 78 2.76 -12.15 -17.92
CA PRO A 78 4.12 -11.97 -18.43
C PRO A 78 4.23 -11.20 -19.76
N GLU A 79 3.23 -11.34 -20.62
CA GLU A 79 3.17 -10.71 -21.94
C GLU A 79 3.00 -9.19 -21.87
N LYS A 80 2.42 -8.69 -20.78
CA LYS A 80 2.09 -7.27 -20.57
C LYS A 80 2.88 -6.64 -19.44
N VAL A 81 3.89 -7.33 -18.91
CA VAL A 81 4.60 -6.89 -17.70
C VAL A 81 5.21 -5.50 -17.85
N GLU A 82 5.76 -5.18 -19.03
CA GLU A 82 6.43 -3.90 -19.31
C GLU A 82 5.47 -2.70 -19.24
N ASP A 83 4.18 -2.91 -19.52
CA ASP A 83 3.15 -1.87 -19.50
C ASP A 83 2.39 -1.85 -18.18
N GLU A 84 1.95 -3.03 -17.71
CA GLU A 84 1.03 -3.14 -16.58
C GLU A 84 1.76 -2.98 -15.25
N LEU A 85 2.93 -3.58 -15.05
CA LEU A 85 3.63 -3.55 -13.76
C LEU A 85 4.01 -2.12 -13.34
N PRO A 86 4.61 -1.27 -14.20
CA PRO A 86 4.92 0.12 -13.84
C PRO A 86 3.65 0.93 -13.55
N ARG A 87 2.57 0.70 -14.30
CA ARG A 87 1.28 1.39 -14.08
C ARG A 87 0.69 1.05 -12.72
N LEU A 88 0.73 -0.22 -12.32
CA LEU A 88 0.23 -0.65 -11.01
C LEU A 88 1.15 -0.17 -9.88
N ALA A 89 2.47 -0.12 -10.09
CA ALA A 89 3.41 0.44 -9.11
C ALA A 89 3.14 1.95 -8.87
N GLU A 90 2.91 2.72 -9.94
CA GLU A 90 2.52 4.13 -9.85
C GLU A 90 1.19 4.29 -9.11
N GLU A 91 0.18 3.47 -9.44
CA GLU A 91 -1.12 3.51 -8.78
C GLU A 91 -1.01 3.21 -7.29
N ALA A 92 -0.30 2.15 -6.89
CA ALA A 92 -0.05 1.83 -5.49
C ALA A 92 0.65 2.98 -4.75
N GLY A 93 1.59 3.65 -5.42
CA GLY A 93 2.30 4.83 -4.92
C GLY A 93 1.36 5.99 -4.54
N LYS A 94 0.28 6.22 -5.30
CA LYS A 94 -0.74 7.26 -5.00
C LYS A 94 -1.42 7.02 -3.65
N TYR A 95 -1.55 5.75 -3.25
CA TYR A 95 -2.13 5.34 -1.96
C TYR A 95 -1.07 5.13 -0.86
N LYS A 96 0.20 5.44 -1.12
CA LYS A 96 1.34 5.16 -0.22
C LYS A 96 1.47 3.69 0.14
N LEU A 97 1.04 2.80 -0.76
CA LEU A 97 1.19 1.36 -0.63
C LEU A 97 2.48 0.93 -1.32
N ALA A 98 3.24 0.04 -0.70
CA ALA A 98 4.41 -0.51 -1.35
C ALA A 98 4.06 -1.70 -2.25
N LEU A 99 4.76 -1.77 -3.37
CA LEU A 99 4.73 -2.88 -4.32
C LEU A 99 6.19 -3.35 -4.47
N ASP A 100 6.75 -3.85 -3.37
CA ASP A 100 8.16 -4.23 -3.26
C ASP A 100 8.39 -5.74 -3.42
N MET A 101 7.30 -6.53 -3.50
CA MET A 101 7.34 -7.97 -3.72
C MET A 101 6.27 -8.46 -4.70
N MET A 102 6.58 -9.55 -5.40
CA MET A 102 5.69 -10.19 -6.36
C MET A 102 5.78 -11.73 -6.33
N VAL A 103 4.70 -12.39 -6.74
CA VAL A 103 4.67 -13.83 -7.00
C VAL A 103 4.76 -14.09 -8.49
N THR A 104 5.78 -14.85 -8.89
CA THR A 104 5.98 -15.26 -10.28
C THR A 104 5.76 -16.76 -10.49
N SER A 105 5.86 -17.21 -11.73
CA SER A 105 5.99 -18.63 -12.10
C SER A 105 7.40 -18.98 -12.58
N ILE A 106 8.38 -18.09 -12.41
CA ILE A 106 9.76 -18.29 -12.90
C ILE A 106 10.38 -19.49 -12.19
N LEU A 107 10.88 -20.45 -12.97
CA LEU A 107 11.71 -21.55 -12.48
C LEU A 107 13.12 -21.48 -13.05
N TYR A 108 13.23 -21.09 -14.32
CA TYR A 108 14.50 -21.05 -15.03
C TYR A 108 14.81 -19.67 -15.64
N PRO A 109 16.09 -19.29 -15.73
CA PRO A 109 16.50 -17.98 -16.24
C PRO A 109 16.27 -17.82 -17.76
N ASP A 110 16.19 -18.92 -18.51
CA ASP A 110 16.05 -18.97 -19.97
C ASP A 110 14.60 -19.06 -20.45
N GLU A 111 13.62 -19.00 -19.55
CA GLU A 111 12.20 -18.89 -19.93
C GLU A 111 11.94 -17.55 -20.64
N GLU A 112 11.04 -17.59 -21.63
CA GLU A 112 10.75 -16.49 -22.59
C GLU A 112 10.59 -15.11 -21.95
N PHE A 113 9.98 -15.04 -20.76
CA PHE A 113 9.64 -13.77 -20.11
C PHE A 113 10.49 -13.44 -18.88
N THR A 114 11.37 -14.33 -18.42
CA THR A 114 12.09 -14.14 -17.15
C THR A 114 12.88 -12.84 -17.12
N GLU A 115 13.70 -12.58 -18.14
CA GLU A 115 14.51 -11.36 -18.19
C GLU A 115 13.63 -10.09 -18.19
N ARG A 116 12.57 -10.07 -18.99
CA ARG A 116 11.66 -8.92 -19.09
C ARG A 116 10.94 -8.66 -17.77
N ILE A 117 10.45 -9.71 -17.10
CA ILE A 117 9.78 -9.61 -15.80
C ILE A 117 10.75 -8.99 -14.78
N LEU A 118 11.94 -9.56 -14.62
CA LEU A 118 12.89 -9.11 -13.60
C LEU A 118 13.43 -7.70 -13.87
N LYS A 119 13.72 -7.37 -15.13
CA LYS A 119 14.15 -6.03 -15.54
C LYS A 119 13.09 -4.98 -15.26
N THR A 120 11.83 -5.26 -15.61
CA THR A 120 10.71 -4.35 -15.36
C THR A 120 10.44 -4.21 -13.86
N ALA A 121 10.45 -5.32 -13.14
CA ALA A 121 10.28 -5.35 -11.69
C ALA A 121 11.31 -4.47 -10.98
N SER A 122 12.59 -4.60 -11.33
CA SER A 122 13.66 -3.76 -10.79
C SER A 122 13.43 -2.27 -11.08
N ALA A 123 13.06 -1.92 -12.32
CA ALA A 123 12.76 -0.53 -12.70
C ALA A 123 11.52 0.04 -11.97
N ALA A 124 10.54 -0.81 -11.66
CA ALA A 124 9.32 -0.45 -10.93
C ALA A 124 9.50 -0.44 -9.39
N GLY A 125 10.70 -0.78 -8.87
CA GLY A 125 10.98 -0.80 -7.44
C GLY A 125 10.57 -2.10 -6.72
N VAL A 126 10.21 -3.14 -7.46
CA VAL A 126 10.00 -4.49 -6.92
C VAL A 126 11.36 -5.14 -6.67
N SER A 127 11.65 -5.45 -5.41
CA SER A 127 12.96 -5.97 -4.98
C SER A 127 12.96 -7.46 -4.66
N HIS A 128 11.78 -8.03 -4.40
CA HIS A 128 11.62 -9.42 -4.03
C HIS A 128 10.66 -10.11 -4.99
N TYR A 129 10.95 -11.36 -5.33
CA TYR A 129 10.01 -12.18 -6.08
C TYR A 129 10.04 -13.62 -5.59
N ARG A 130 8.85 -14.23 -5.56
CA ARG A 130 8.70 -15.66 -5.29
C ARG A 130 8.81 -16.43 -6.60
N LEU A 131 9.59 -17.50 -6.59
CA LEU A 131 9.70 -18.44 -7.71
C LEU A 131 8.39 -19.23 -7.92
N GLY A 132 8.32 -19.90 -9.06
CA GLY A 132 7.33 -20.94 -9.34
C GLY A 132 7.50 -22.15 -8.42
N TRP A 133 6.64 -23.15 -8.63
CA TRP A 133 6.71 -24.42 -7.92
C TRP A 133 7.64 -25.38 -8.67
N ALA A 134 8.79 -25.69 -8.08
CA ALA A 134 9.67 -26.75 -8.58
C ALA A 134 9.17 -28.10 -8.03
N GLU A 135 8.97 -29.07 -8.91
CA GLU A 135 8.73 -30.45 -8.48
C GLU A 135 10.05 -31.06 -8.02
N TYR A 136 10.01 -31.71 -6.85
CA TYR A 136 11.14 -32.47 -6.34
C TYR A 136 10.90 -33.94 -6.69
N GLU A 137 11.78 -34.51 -7.51
CA GLU A 137 11.82 -35.97 -7.70
C GLU A 137 12.56 -36.60 -6.51
N PRO A 138 11.88 -37.46 -5.70
CA PRO A 138 12.48 -38.09 -4.53
C PRO A 138 13.57 -39.12 -4.82
#